data_AF-A0A9R0J7Q1-F1
#
_entry.id   AF-A0A9R0J7Q1-F1
#
_cell.length_a   1.000
_cell.length_b   1.000
_cell.length_c   1.000
_cell.angle_alpha   90.00
_cell.angle_beta   90.00
_cell.angle_gamma   90.00
#
_symmetry.space_group_name_H-M   'P 1'
#
loop_
_entity.id
_entity.type
_entity.pdbx_description
1 polymer ?
#
loop_
_entity_poly.entity_id
_entity_poly.type
_entity_poly.pdbx_seq_one_letter_code
_entity_poly.pdbx_strand_id
1 'polypeptide(L)'
;MDHEVVRKEYIQRGPCQPKKHKFSKTEFEEGIMRRFNPYWFKKYAWLEYSVSKDYAYFFYCYLFKNETTKVAGGDAFVINGFQGWNKPCRLKKHIGGVKSAHNQAFEKFGNLKNRQNSIQASLNQQCEQVKSEYEIRLTTSLHCLRFLLLQGLAFHGHDECEESSNKENYLELYIWYADKNDEVGNVVLKNAPKNNKLIAPKIQKQIINCRAKETTKEIVEDLGKDYFGILVD
;
A
#
# COMPACT_ATOMS: atom_id res chain seq x y z
N MET A 1 15.00 -1.92 -4.67
CA MET A 1 13.58 -2.23 -4.93
C MET A 1 13.25 -3.47 -4.12
N ASP A 2 12.33 -3.35 -3.15
CA ASP A 2 12.01 -4.42 -2.21
C ASP A 2 11.48 -5.67 -2.94
N HIS A 3 12.10 -6.83 -2.71
CA HIS A 3 11.73 -8.11 -3.33
C HIS A 3 10.25 -8.46 -3.10
N GLU A 4 9.64 -7.97 -2.02
CA GLU A 4 8.22 -8.18 -1.75
C GLU A 4 7.30 -7.36 -2.66
N VAL A 5 7.67 -6.13 -3.01
CA VAL A 5 6.87 -5.26 -3.89
C VAL A 5 6.79 -5.87 -5.28
N VAL A 6 7.94 -6.28 -5.83
CA VAL A 6 8.01 -6.97 -7.13
C VAL A 6 7.19 -8.27 -7.12
N ARG A 7 7.31 -9.08 -6.05
CA ARG A 7 6.55 -10.32 -5.91
C ARG A 7 5.04 -10.06 -5.92
N LYS A 8 4.55 -9.04 -5.21
CA LYS A 8 3.11 -8.69 -5.18
C LYS A 8 2.58 -8.28 -6.56
N GLU A 9 3.34 -7.51 -7.31
CA GLU A 9 2.94 -7.07 -8.65
C GLU A 9 2.81 -8.25 -9.63
N TYR A 10 3.77 -9.18 -9.62
CA TYR A 10 3.66 -10.41 -10.43
C TYR A 10 2.44 -11.25 -10.06
N ILE A 11 2.13 -11.37 -8.76
CA ILE A 11 0.94 -12.09 -8.28
C ILE A 11 -0.34 -11.46 -8.81
N GLN A 12 -0.43 -10.13 -8.83
CA GLN A 12 -1.61 -9.42 -9.35
C GLN A 12 -1.82 -9.63 -10.86
N ARG A 13 -0.72 -9.68 -11.62
CA ARG A 13 -0.76 -9.93 -13.07
C ARG A 13 -1.08 -11.38 -13.43
N GLY A 14 -0.68 -12.32 -12.56
CA GLY A 14 -0.84 -13.75 -12.80
C GLY A 14 0.12 -14.31 -13.85
N PRO A 15 0.09 -15.64 -14.09
CA PRO A 15 1.02 -16.30 -15.01
C PRO A 15 0.78 -15.90 -16.46
N CYS A 16 1.87 -15.66 -17.21
CA CYS A 16 1.78 -15.35 -18.64
C CYS A 16 1.38 -16.59 -19.45
N GLN A 17 0.16 -16.61 -19.99
CA GLN A 17 -0.39 -17.71 -20.79
C GLN A 17 -0.87 -17.23 -22.17
N PRO A 18 0.03 -17.07 -23.15
CA PRO A 18 -0.33 -16.55 -24.46
C PRO A 18 -1.09 -17.58 -25.31
N LYS A 19 -2.42 -17.57 -25.22
CA LYS A 19 -3.31 -18.58 -25.86
C LYS A 19 -3.32 -18.53 -27.39
N LYS A 20 -3.06 -17.36 -27.98
CA LYS A 20 -3.10 -17.13 -29.44
C LYS A 20 -1.70 -17.10 -30.09
N HIS A 21 -0.65 -17.45 -29.34
CA HIS A 21 0.72 -17.40 -29.84
C HIS A 21 1.08 -18.62 -30.69
N LYS A 22 1.92 -18.40 -31.71
CA LYS A 22 2.48 -19.47 -32.54
C LYS A 22 3.78 -19.97 -31.91
N PHE A 23 3.70 -21.06 -31.16
CA PHE A 23 4.84 -21.68 -30.49
C PHE A 23 5.86 -22.26 -31.48
N SER A 24 7.13 -21.93 -31.26
CA SER A 24 8.27 -22.41 -32.01
C SER A 24 8.41 -23.94 -31.94
N LYS A 25 8.92 -24.53 -33.01
CA LYS A 25 9.23 -25.96 -33.07
C LYS A 25 10.72 -26.16 -32.84
N THR A 26 11.07 -27.13 -32.02
CA THR A 26 12.45 -27.54 -31.72
C THR A 26 12.61 -29.00 -32.09
N GLU A 27 13.74 -29.35 -32.70
CA GLU A 27 14.09 -30.73 -33.00
C GLU A 27 14.64 -31.41 -31.75
N PHE A 28 14.16 -32.61 -31.42
CA PHE A 28 14.63 -33.37 -30.25
C PHE A 28 15.31 -34.68 -30.62
N GLU A 29 14.86 -35.28 -31.72
CA GLU A 29 15.37 -36.51 -32.34
C GLU A 29 15.31 -36.26 -33.85
N GLU A 30 16.10 -36.99 -34.63
CA GLU A 30 16.22 -36.81 -36.08
C GLU A 30 14.84 -36.82 -36.75
N GLY A 31 14.45 -35.67 -37.33
CA GLY A 31 13.15 -35.47 -37.99
C GLY A 31 11.95 -35.28 -37.05
N ILE A 32 12.12 -35.34 -35.72
CA ILE A 32 11.04 -35.19 -34.74
C ILE A 32 11.03 -33.79 -34.15
N MET A 33 10.20 -32.94 -34.76
CA MET A 33 9.93 -31.58 -34.30
C MET A 33 8.83 -31.56 -33.23
N ARG A 34 9.11 -31.00 -32.05
CA ARG A 34 8.13 -30.78 -30.98
C ARG A 34 8.02 -29.30 -30.63
N ARG A 35 6.88 -28.91 -30.07
CA ARG A 35 6.62 -27.55 -29.58
C ARG A 35 5.86 -27.59 -28.27
N PHE A 36 5.83 -26.47 -27.56
CA PHE A 36 4.95 -26.31 -26.41
C PHE A 36 3.50 -26.67 -26.75
N ASN A 37 2.81 -27.37 -25.85
CA ASN A 37 1.41 -27.74 -26.02
C ASN A 37 0.49 -26.74 -25.31
N PRO A 38 -0.29 -25.91 -26.03
CA PRO A 38 -1.18 -24.91 -25.43
C PRO A 38 -2.25 -25.51 -24.52
N TYR A 39 -2.60 -26.79 -24.72
CA TYR A 39 -3.54 -27.50 -23.85
C TYR A 39 -3.05 -27.58 -22.40
N TRP A 40 -1.74 -27.50 -22.15
CA TRP A 40 -1.20 -27.47 -20.80
C TRP A 40 -1.67 -26.27 -20.00
N PHE A 41 -1.99 -25.12 -20.61
CA PHE A 41 -2.59 -24.00 -19.89
C PHE A 41 -3.97 -24.32 -19.31
N LYS A 42 -4.76 -25.15 -20.00
CA LYS A 42 -6.06 -25.62 -19.47
C LYS A 42 -5.87 -26.55 -18.28
N LYS A 43 -4.79 -27.31 -18.27
CA LYS A 43 -4.49 -28.32 -17.25
C LYS A 43 -3.77 -27.75 -16.03
N TYR A 44 -2.93 -26.74 -16.23
CA TYR A 44 -2.02 -26.19 -15.24
C TYR A 44 -2.17 -24.67 -15.20
N ALA A 45 -3.05 -24.20 -14.30
CA ALA A 45 -3.33 -22.77 -14.14
C ALA A 45 -2.08 -21.94 -13.76
N TRP A 46 -1.07 -22.58 -13.16
CA TRP A 46 0.18 -21.97 -12.71
C TRP A 46 1.32 -22.04 -13.73
N LEU A 47 1.10 -22.64 -14.89
CA LEU A 47 2.13 -22.76 -15.92
C LEU A 47 2.27 -21.43 -16.65
N GLU A 48 3.48 -20.92 -16.70
CA GLU A 48 3.84 -19.68 -17.40
C GLU A 48 4.70 -20.02 -18.63
N TYR A 49 4.59 -19.21 -19.67
CA TYR A 49 5.43 -19.32 -20.86
C TYR A 49 6.03 -17.97 -21.25
N SER A 50 7.34 -17.96 -21.46
CA SER A 50 8.08 -16.79 -21.95
C SER A 50 8.21 -16.85 -23.48
N VAL A 51 7.53 -15.93 -24.18
CA VAL A 51 7.61 -15.83 -25.65
C VAL A 51 9.01 -15.51 -26.13
N SER A 52 9.73 -14.63 -25.44
CA SER A 52 11.07 -14.21 -25.84
C SER A 52 12.12 -15.31 -25.68
N LYS A 53 11.94 -16.21 -24.71
CA LYS A 53 12.90 -17.27 -24.42
C LYS A 53 12.48 -18.67 -24.91
N ASP A 54 11.25 -18.85 -25.37
CA ASP A 54 10.65 -20.16 -25.70
C ASP A 54 10.78 -21.19 -24.56
N TYR A 55 10.59 -20.75 -23.32
CA TYR A 55 10.65 -21.60 -22.13
C TYR A 55 9.38 -21.51 -21.31
N ALA A 56 9.03 -22.62 -20.65
CA ALA A 56 7.98 -22.66 -19.66
C ALA A 56 8.55 -22.55 -18.23
N TYR A 57 7.84 -21.81 -17.38
CA TYR A 57 8.18 -21.57 -15.98
C TYR A 57 7.04 -21.97 -15.05
N PHE A 58 7.37 -22.24 -13.79
CA PHE A 58 6.41 -22.64 -12.77
C PHE A 58 6.15 -21.45 -11.84
N PHE A 59 4.99 -20.82 -12.01
CA PHE A 59 4.70 -19.49 -11.47
C PHE A 59 4.92 -19.36 -9.95
N TYR A 60 4.28 -20.24 -9.17
CA TYR A 60 4.45 -20.22 -7.72
C TYR A 60 5.87 -20.59 -7.28
N CYS A 61 6.51 -21.53 -7.99
CA CYS A 61 7.82 -22.03 -7.60
C CYS A 61 8.92 -20.97 -7.73
N TYR A 62 8.86 -20.11 -8.75
CA TYR A 62 9.84 -19.02 -8.87
C TYR A 62 9.56 -17.86 -7.91
N LEU A 63 8.29 -17.57 -7.60
CA LEU A 63 7.91 -16.50 -6.66
C LEU A 63 8.26 -16.82 -5.20
N PHE A 64 8.14 -18.08 -4.81
CA PHE A 64 8.36 -18.56 -3.44
C PHE A 64 9.59 -19.46 -3.31
N LYS A 65 10.58 -19.29 -4.19
CA LYS A 65 11.84 -20.04 -4.12
C LYS A 65 12.49 -19.80 -2.75
N ASN A 66 12.64 -20.88 -1.98
CA ASN A 66 13.44 -20.88 -0.76
C ASN A 66 14.91 -21.15 -1.13
N GLU A 67 15.85 -20.43 -0.54
CA GLU A 67 17.29 -20.70 -0.70
C GLU A 67 17.69 -22.09 -0.16
N THR A 68 16.86 -22.68 0.70
CA THR A 68 17.14 -23.92 1.43
C THR A 68 16.74 -25.21 0.72
N THR A 69 15.99 -25.18 -0.38
CA THR A 69 15.54 -26.39 -1.09
C THR A 69 16.35 -26.65 -2.36
N LYS A 70 17.60 -27.12 -2.20
CA LYS A 70 18.37 -27.76 -3.27
C LYS A 70 17.75 -29.13 -3.61
N VAL A 71 16.61 -29.12 -4.30
CA VAL A 71 16.05 -30.34 -4.91
C VAL A 71 16.64 -30.48 -6.30
N ALA A 72 17.33 -31.58 -6.56
CA ALA A 72 17.91 -31.91 -7.86
C ALA A 72 16.85 -31.78 -8.98
N GLY A 73 17.10 -30.91 -9.97
CA GLY A 73 16.18 -30.61 -11.07
C GLY A 73 15.20 -29.44 -10.84
N GLY A 74 15.26 -28.75 -9.70
CA GLY A 74 14.41 -27.60 -9.37
C GLY A 74 14.68 -26.32 -10.19
N ASP A 75 15.93 -26.09 -10.60
CA ASP A 75 16.32 -24.85 -11.29
C ASP A 75 15.83 -24.75 -12.74
N ALA A 76 15.55 -25.88 -13.39
CA ALA A 76 15.08 -25.90 -14.77
C ALA A 76 13.71 -25.23 -14.93
N PHE A 77 12.83 -25.28 -13.93
CA PHE A 77 11.48 -24.71 -14.02
C PHE A 77 11.35 -23.32 -13.38
N VAL A 78 12.44 -22.83 -12.77
CA VAL A 78 12.46 -21.63 -11.94
C VAL A 78 13.47 -20.60 -12.45
N ILE A 79 14.69 -21.02 -12.79
CA ILE A 79 15.75 -20.14 -13.30
C ILE A 79 15.89 -20.29 -14.81
N ASN A 80 16.18 -21.50 -15.27
CA ASN A 80 16.64 -21.72 -16.65
C ASN A 80 15.49 -21.84 -17.65
N GLY A 81 14.31 -22.22 -17.18
CA GLY A 81 13.15 -22.47 -18.04
C GLY A 81 13.13 -23.90 -18.61
N PHE A 82 11.92 -24.41 -18.83
CA PHE A 82 11.70 -25.76 -19.36
C PHE A 82 11.29 -25.71 -20.83
N GLN A 83 12.08 -26.35 -21.68
CA GLN A 83 11.80 -26.55 -23.11
C GLN A 83 11.76 -28.03 -23.48
N GLY A 84 11.67 -28.95 -22.51
CA GLY A 84 11.66 -30.39 -22.76
C GLY A 84 10.33 -30.91 -23.29
N TRP A 85 9.85 -30.42 -24.44
CA TRP A 85 8.52 -30.69 -24.98
C TRP A 85 8.24 -32.17 -25.22
N ASN A 86 9.28 -32.96 -25.50
CA ASN A 86 9.21 -34.42 -25.64
C ASN A 86 9.06 -35.18 -24.30
N LYS A 87 9.22 -34.51 -23.15
CA LYS A 87 9.22 -35.11 -21.80
C LYS A 87 8.15 -34.49 -20.89
N PRO A 88 6.85 -34.55 -21.23
CA PRO A 88 5.77 -33.99 -20.42
C PRO A 88 5.66 -34.62 -19.03
N CYS A 89 6.17 -35.84 -18.84
CA CYS A 89 6.25 -36.50 -17.54
C CYS A 89 7.07 -35.70 -16.52
N ARG A 90 8.02 -34.84 -16.96
CA ARG A 90 8.79 -33.95 -16.07
C ARG A 90 7.91 -32.93 -15.37
N LEU A 91 6.84 -32.45 -16.02
CA LEU A 91 5.87 -31.55 -15.37
C LEU A 91 5.20 -32.25 -14.18
N LYS A 92 4.74 -33.50 -14.37
CA LYS A 92 4.14 -34.31 -13.30
C LYS A 92 5.14 -34.60 -12.17
N LYS A 93 6.40 -34.93 -12.51
CA LYS A 93 7.45 -35.18 -11.52
C LYS A 93 7.76 -33.94 -10.68
N HIS A 94 7.74 -32.75 -11.28
CA HIS A 94 7.97 -31.50 -10.55
C HIS A 94 6.83 -31.17 -9.57
N ILE A 95 5.57 -31.40 -9.97
CA ILE A 95 4.43 -31.26 -9.05
C ILE A 95 4.62 -32.18 -7.84
N GLY A 96 5.08 -33.41 -8.06
CA GLY A 96 5.44 -34.34 -6.99
C GLY A 96 4.28 -34.67 -6.04
N GLY A 97 4.63 -35.16 -4.85
CA GLY A 97 3.66 -35.43 -3.77
C GLY A 97 3.43 -34.22 -2.86
N VAL A 98 2.64 -34.39 -1.80
CA VAL A 98 2.20 -33.31 -0.87
C VAL A 98 3.36 -32.46 -0.34
N LYS A 99 4.53 -33.07 -0.06
CA LYS A 99 5.71 -32.38 0.46
C LYS A 99 6.65 -31.80 -0.61
N SER A 100 6.26 -31.80 -1.89
CA SER A 100 7.08 -31.25 -2.96
C SER A 100 7.29 -29.74 -2.80
N ALA A 101 8.38 -29.23 -3.39
CA ALA A 101 8.63 -27.79 -3.43
C ALA A 101 7.49 -27.03 -4.12
N HIS A 102 6.84 -27.64 -5.13
CA HIS A 102 5.68 -27.05 -5.80
C HIS A 102 4.48 -26.89 -4.87
N ASN A 103 4.09 -27.94 -4.14
CA ASN A 103 2.93 -27.88 -3.26
C ASN A 103 3.19 -26.95 -2.06
N GLN A 104 4.41 -26.90 -1.54
CA GLN A 104 4.80 -25.91 -0.52
C GLN A 104 4.70 -24.47 -1.06
N ALA A 105 5.15 -24.21 -2.29
CA ALA A 105 5.03 -22.89 -2.91
C ALA A 105 3.56 -22.52 -3.20
N PHE A 106 2.74 -23.49 -3.60
CA PHE A 106 1.29 -23.34 -3.78
C PHE A 106 0.59 -23.00 -2.47
N GLU A 107 0.93 -23.69 -1.39
CA GLU A 107 0.39 -23.42 -0.06
C GLU A 107 0.77 -22.02 0.44
N LYS A 108 2.05 -21.62 0.28
CA LYS A 108 2.51 -20.26 0.62
C LYS A 108 1.75 -19.18 -0.17
N PHE A 109 1.51 -19.41 -1.45
CA PHE A 109 0.68 -18.51 -2.27
C PHE A 109 -0.75 -18.41 -1.74
N GLY A 110 -1.37 -19.55 -1.40
CA GLY A 110 -2.70 -19.59 -0.78
C GLY A 110 -2.75 -18.83 0.54
N ASN A 111 -1.78 -19.06 1.42
CA ASN A 111 -1.66 -18.39 2.71
C ASN A 111 -1.45 -16.87 2.56
N LEU A 112 -0.65 -16.42 1.59
CA LEU A 112 -0.47 -14.99 1.31
C LEU A 112 -1.79 -14.33 0.86
N LYS A 113 -2.52 -14.98 -0.05
CA LYS A 113 -3.83 -14.50 -0.52
C LYS A 113 -4.85 -14.44 0.62
N ASN A 114 -4.84 -15.43 1.51
CA ASN A 114 -5.70 -15.45 2.69
C ASN A 114 -5.29 -14.39 3.74
N ARG A 115 -3.99 -14.10 3.89
CA ARG A 115 -3.49 -13.05 4.78
C ARG A 115 -3.91 -11.66 4.32
N GLN A 116 -3.92 -11.39 3.01
CA GLN A 116 -4.46 -10.15 2.46
C GLN A 116 -5.96 -9.99 2.76
N ASN A 117 -6.70 -11.09 2.83
CA ASN A 117 -8.12 -11.13 3.18
C ASN A 117 -8.37 -11.38 4.68
N SER A 118 -7.34 -11.30 5.53
CA SER A 118 -7.47 -11.59 6.96
C SER A 118 -8.06 -10.39 7.72
N ILE A 119 -8.67 -10.69 8.86
CA ILE A 119 -9.15 -9.66 9.82
C ILE A 119 -8.02 -8.70 10.18
N GLN A 120 -6.79 -9.21 10.39
CA GLN A 120 -5.64 -8.37 10.71
C GLN A 120 -5.30 -7.37 9.60
N ALA A 121 -5.37 -7.78 8.33
CA ALA A 121 -5.11 -6.88 7.21
C ALA A 121 -6.19 -5.78 7.12
N SER A 122 -7.46 -6.14 7.33
CA SER A 122 -8.57 -5.19 7.41
C SER A 122 -8.42 -4.21 8.57
N LEU A 123 -8.07 -4.69 9.77
CA LEU A 123 -7.81 -3.85 10.95
C LEU A 123 -6.65 -2.88 10.73
N ASN A 124 -5.56 -3.34 10.10
CA ASN A 124 -4.43 -2.47 9.78
C ASN A 124 -4.83 -1.37 8.77
N GLN A 125 -5.60 -1.71 7.74
CA GLN A 125 -6.09 -0.73 6.78
C GLN A 125 -7.02 0.31 7.43
N GLN A 126 -7.93 -0.14 8.30
CA GLN A 126 -8.76 0.77 9.10
C GLN A 126 -7.93 1.67 10.01
N CYS A 127 -6.84 1.15 10.60
CA CYS A 127 -5.93 1.95 11.42
C CYS A 127 -5.25 3.06 10.61
N GLU A 128 -4.76 2.75 9.41
CA GLU A 128 -4.13 3.74 8.53
C GLU A 128 -5.14 4.79 8.04
N GLN A 129 -6.36 4.37 7.69
CA GLN A 129 -7.43 5.31 7.32
C GLN A 129 -7.75 6.27 8.48
N VAL A 130 -7.92 5.75 9.71
CA VAL A 130 -8.21 6.58 10.88
C VAL A 130 -7.08 7.59 11.16
N LYS A 131 -5.82 7.20 10.97
CA LYS A 131 -4.67 8.12 11.09
C LYS A 131 -4.71 9.21 10.02
N SER A 132 -4.90 8.83 8.75
CA SER A 132 -4.98 9.76 7.62
C SER A 132 -6.10 10.78 7.83
N GLU A 133 -7.29 10.33 8.24
CA GLU A 133 -8.41 11.22 8.52
C GLU A 133 -8.13 12.13 9.72
N TYR A 134 -7.43 11.64 10.75
CA TYR A 134 -7.01 12.47 11.89
C TYR A 134 -6.01 13.54 11.47
N GLU A 135 -5.06 13.21 10.60
CA GLU A 135 -4.08 14.16 10.07
C GLU A 135 -4.75 15.27 9.27
N ILE A 136 -5.74 14.95 8.43
CA ILE A 136 -6.53 15.96 7.68
C ILE A 136 -7.25 16.89 8.66
N ARG A 137 -7.91 16.36 9.69
CA ARG A 137 -8.56 17.16 10.73
C ARG A 137 -7.59 18.09 11.44
N LEU A 138 -6.47 17.54 11.93
CA LEU A 138 -5.46 18.30 12.68
C LEU A 138 -4.83 19.40 11.82
N THR A 139 -4.48 19.08 10.58
CA THR A 139 -3.89 20.03 9.62
C THR A 139 -4.88 21.16 9.30
N THR A 140 -6.16 20.83 9.12
CA THR A 140 -7.21 21.83 8.92
C THR A 140 -7.33 22.76 10.11
N SER A 141 -7.34 22.22 11.34
CA SER A 141 -7.34 23.04 12.56
C SER A 141 -6.13 23.97 12.61
N LEU A 142 -4.93 23.48 12.27
CA LEU A 142 -3.71 24.28 12.23
C LEU A 142 -3.78 25.40 11.19
N HIS A 143 -4.36 25.15 10.01
CA HIS A 143 -4.56 26.18 8.99
C HIS A 143 -5.50 27.28 9.45
N CYS A 144 -6.62 26.93 10.08
CA CYS A 144 -7.58 27.90 10.62
C CYS A 144 -6.94 28.73 11.74
N LEU A 145 -6.22 28.09 12.67
CA LEU A 145 -5.50 28.78 13.73
C LEU A 145 -4.44 29.73 13.19
N ARG A 146 -3.66 29.29 12.20
CA ARG A 146 -2.63 30.11 11.55
C ARG A 146 -3.25 31.34 10.89
N PHE A 147 -4.38 31.18 10.21
CA PHE A 147 -5.07 32.31 9.58
C PHE A 147 -5.50 33.36 10.61
N LEU A 148 -6.18 32.94 11.68
CA LEU A 148 -6.65 33.85 12.73
C LEU A 148 -5.49 34.60 13.40
N LEU A 149 -4.39 33.90 13.70
CA LEU A 149 -3.17 34.51 14.25
C LEU A 149 -2.60 35.57 13.33
N LEU A 150 -2.45 35.27 12.03
CA LEU A 150 -1.87 36.20 11.07
C LEU A 150 -2.75 37.44 10.85
N GLN A 151 -4.06 37.32 11.06
CA GLN A 151 -5.01 38.44 10.95
C GLN A 151 -5.23 39.17 12.28
N GLY A 152 -4.64 38.70 13.39
CA GLY A 152 -4.90 39.26 14.72
C GLY A 152 -6.35 39.07 15.19
N LEU A 153 -7.04 38.05 14.69
CA LEU A 153 -8.43 37.77 15.04
C LEU A 153 -8.52 36.90 16.30
N ALA A 154 -9.49 37.20 17.15
CA ALA A 154 -9.81 36.35 18.29
C ALA A 154 -10.26 34.96 17.79
N PHE A 155 -9.82 33.90 18.47
CA PHE A 155 -10.24 32.53 18.15
C PHE A 155 -11.68 32.26 18.58
N HIS A 156 -11.99 32.70 19.80
CA HIS A 156 -13.27 32.51 20.45
C HIS A 156 -14.14 33.75 20.33
N GLY A 157 -15.42 33.53 20.05
CA GLY A 157 -16.48 34.53 20.13
C GLY A 157 -17.29 34.38 21.41
N HIS A 158 -18.36 35.15 21.55
CA HIS A 158 -19.30 35.01 22.67
C HIS A 158 -20.32 33.89 22.47
N ASP A 159 -20.52 33.43 21.23
CA ASP A 159 -21.59 32.53 20.84
C ASP A 159 -21.03 31.27 20.15
N GLU A 160 -21.24 30.11 20.79
CA GLU A 160 -20.89 28.78 20.28
C GLU A 160 -22.15 27.95 19.96
N CYS A 161 -23.36 28.53 20.02
CA CYS A 161 -24.60 27.78 19.75
C CYS A 161 -24.63 27.25 18.32
N GLU A 162 -25.06 25.99 18.14
CA GLU A 162 -25.13 25.36 16.82
C GLU A 162 -26.12 26.10 15.90
N GLU A 163 -27.17 26.67 16.47
CA GLU A 163 -28.21 27.45 15.78
C GLU A 163 -27.81 28.90 15.48
N SER A 164 -26.64 29.34 15.95
CA SER A 164 -26.18 30.70 15.68
C SER A 164 -25.82 30.89 14.21
N SER A 165 -26.22 32.05 13.68
CA SER A 165 -25.88 32.50 12.34
C SER A 165 -24.44 33.02 12.23
N ASN A 166 -23.79 33.29 13.35
CA ASN A 166 -22.39 33.70 13.43
C ASN A 166 -21.76 33.07 14.69
N LYS A 167 -21.21 31.88 14.53
CA LYS A 167 -20.48 31.18 15.58
C LYS A 167 -19.12 31.85 15.81
N GLU A 168 -18.41 31.42 16.85
CA GLU A 168 -17.03 31.86 17.06
C GLU A 168 -16.16 31.80 15.79
N ASN A 169 -15.22 32.74 15.64
CA ASN A 169 -14.43 32.93 14.42
C ASN A 169 -13.72 31.65 13.94
N TYR A 170 -13.20 30.85 14.87
CA TYR A 170 -12.57 29.57 14.54
C TYR A 170 -13.57 28.60 13.90
N LEU A 171 -14.75 28.45 14.50
CA LEU A 171 -15.74 27.49 14.03
C LEU A 171 -16.33 27.90 12.68
N GLU A 172 -16.60 29.19 12.47
CA GLU A 172 -17.05 29.72 11.17
C GLU A 172 -15.99 29.49 10.07
N LEU A 173 -14.72 29.79 10.35
CA LEU A 173 -13.64 29.53 9.39
C LEU A 173 -13.47 28.04 9.09
N TYR A 174 -13.59 27.20 10.11
CA TYR A 174 -13.47 25.75 10.00
C TYR A 174 -14.62 25.15 9.17
N ILE A 175 -15.85 25.63 9.37
CA ILE A 175 -17.02 25.26 8.55
C ILE A 175 -16.84 25.74 7.11
N TRP A 176 -16.48 27.00 6.92
CA TRP A 176 -16.25 27.57 5.58
C TRP A 176 -15.20 26.76 4.80
N TYR A 177 -14.09 26.38 5.46
CA TYR A 177 -13.04 25.61 4.82
C TYR A 177 -13.50 24.18 4.47
N ALA A 178 -14.28 23.55 5.35
CA ALA A 178 -14.88 22.25 5.10
C ALA A 178 -15.85 22.26 3.90
N ASP A 179 -16.64 23.33 3.75
CA ASP A 179 -17.59 23.50 2.65
C ASP A 179 -16.90 23.74 1.30
N LYS A 180 -15.64 24.18 1.30
CA LYS A 180 -14.85 24.43 0.08
C LYS A 180 -13.93 23.28 -0.31
N ASN A 181 -13.72 22.30 0.55
CA ASN A 181 -12.80 21.20 0.32
C ASN A 181 -13.47 19.87 0.69
N ASP A 182 -13.90 19.12 -0.31
CA ASP A 182 -14.60 17.84 -0.14
C ASP A 182 -13.81 16.83 0.70
N GLU A 183 -12.49 16.76 0.53
CA GLU A 183 -11.64 15.85 1.32
C GLU A 183 -11.72 16.17 2.81
N VAL A 184 -11.70 17.46 3.15
CA VAL A 184 -11.81 17.94 4.52
C VAL A 184 -13.25 17.78 5.02
N GLY A 185 -14.23 18.22 4.24
CA GLY A 185 -15.65 18.14 4.55
C GLY A 185 -16.08 16.72 4.88
N ASN A 186 -15.52 15.71 4.21
CA ASN A 186 -15.80 14.30 4.45
C ASN A 186 -15.27 13.74 5.77
N VAL A 187 -14.39 14.46 6.49
CA VAL A 187 -13.72 13.93 7.71
C VAL A 187 -13.86 14.81 8.95
N VAL A 188 -14.37 16.03 8.82
CA VAL A 188 -14.53 17.00 9.92
C VAL A 188 -15.98 17.11 10.42
N LEU A 189 -16.19 17.87 11.51
CA LEU A 189 -17.51 18.22 12.05
C LEU A 189 -18.41 16.99 12.31
N LYS A 190 -19.54 16.88 11.61
CA LYS A 190 -20.48 15.76 11.74
C LYS A 190 -19.92 14.42 11.24
N ASN A 191 -18.92 14.48 10.36
CA ASN A 191 -18.26 13.30 9.80
C ASN A 191 -17.06 12.82 10.65
N ALA A 192 -16.64 13.62 11.63
CA ALA A 192 -15.60 13.21 12.56
C ALA A 192 -16.14 12.26 13.65
N PRO A 193 -15.39 11.22 14.04
CA PRO A 193 -15.86 10.25 15.02
C PRO A 193 -15.89 10.83 16.45
N LYS A 194 -17.08 10.85 17.07
CA LYS A 194 -17.31 11.23 18.47
C LYS A 194 -16.57 12.52 18.88
N ASN A 195 -15.53 12.40 19.69
CA ASN A 195 -14.77 13.50 20.29
C ASN A 195 -13.62 13.99 19.40
N ASN A 196 -13.43 13.38 18.23
CA ASN A 196 -12.34 13.70 17.30
C ASN A 196 -12.68 14.88 16.38
N LYS A 197 -13.61 15.76 16.78
CA LYS A 197 -13.97 16.95 15.98
C LYS A 197 -12.89 18.02 16.00
N LEU A 198 -12.02 18.01 17.03
CA LEU A 198 -10.97 19.00 17.29
C LEU A 198 -11.48 20.45 17.48
N ILE A 199 -12.77 20.62 17.76
CA ILE A 199 -13.39 21.94 17.98
C ILE A 199 -13.52 22.32 19.46
N ALA A 200 -13.34 21.38 20.39
CA ALA A 200 -13.55 21.68 21.81
C ALA A 200 -12.53 22.71 22.33
N PRO A 201 -12.91 23.70 23.15
CA PRO A 201 -12.00 24.75 23.62
C PRO A 201 -10.73 24.21 24.30
N LYS A 202 -10.84 23.10 25.03
CA LYS A 202 -9.67 22.43 25.64
C LYS A 202 -8.69 21.89 24.61
N ILE A 203 -9.19 21.33 23.50
CA ILE A 203 -8.38 20.79 22.41
C ILE A 203 -7.74 21.94 21.63
N GLN A 204 -8.50 22.99 21.30
CA GLN A 204 -7.96 24.17 20.63
C GLN A 204 -6.80 24.78 21.43
N LYS A 205 -6.97 24.95 22.75
CA LYS A 205 -5.88 25.39 23.65
C LYS A 205 -4.67 24.47 23.64
N GLN A 206 -4.86 23.15 23.59
CA GLN A 206 -3.75 22.20 23.48
C GLN A 206 -2.99 22.38 22.17
N ILE A 207 -3.69 22.50 21.04
CA ILE A 207 -3.08 22.72 19.72
C ILE A 207 -2.31 24.05 19.70
N ILE A 208 -2.90 25.12 20.21
CA ILE A 208 -2.26 26.44 20.34
C ILE A 208 -0.99 26.34 21.18
N ASN A 209 -1.04 25.69 22.34
CA ASN A 209 0.12 25.53 23.21
C ASN A 209 1.23 24.70 22.56
N CYS A 210 0.88 23.63 21.84
CA CYS A 210 1.87 22.87 21.07
C CYS A 210 2.51 23.74 19.98
N ARG A 211 1.71 24.51 19.25
CA ARG A 211 2.22 25.41 18.21
C ARG A 211 3.12 26.50 18.78
N ALA A 212 2.76 27.08 19.92
CA ALA A 212 3.57 28.06 20.61
C ALA A 212 4.94 27.47 20.99
N LYS A 213 4.97 26.26 21.56
CA LYS A 213 6.22 25.56 21.90
C LYS A 213 7.12 25.33 20.68
N GLU A 214 6.57 24.81 19.59
CA GLU A 214 7.36 24.58 18.35
C GLU A 214 7.84 25.91 17.75
N THR A 215 7.00 26.95 17.74
CA THR A 215 7.39 28.27 17.22
C THR A 215 8.50 28.89 18.06
N THR A 216 8.40 28.83 19.39
CA THR A 216 9.47 29.29 20.29
C THR A 216 10.75 28.51 20.07
N LYS A 217 10.67 27.19 19.90
CA LYS A 217 11.83 26.34 19.65
C LYS A 217 12.55 26.75 18.36
N GLU A 218 11.81 26.91 17.26
CA GLU A 218 12.36 27.36 15.98
C GLU A 218 13.01 28.75 16.08
N ILE A 219 12.37 29.70 16.77
CA ILE A 219 12.96 31.04 17.01
C ILE A 219 14.24 30.94 17.83
N VAL A 220 14.27 30.12 18.89
CA VAL A 220 15.47 29.95 19.73
C VAL A 220 16.60 29.29 18.94
N GLU A 221 16.29 28.31 18.09
CA GLU A 221 17.27 27.66 17.22
C GLU A 221 17.83 28.62 16.17
N ASP A 222 16.98 29.47 15.57
CA ASP A 222 17.37 30.49 14.59
C ASP A 222 18.26 31.59 15.22
N LEU A 223 17.92 32.06 16.43
CA LEU A 223 18.73 33.02 17.18
C LEU A 223 20.10 32.43 17.60
N GLY A 224 20.18 31.11 17.80
CA GLY A 224 21.41 30.41 18.16
C GLY A 224 22.07 30.97 19.44
N LYS A 225 23.27 31.55 19.28
CA LYS A 225 24.03 32.19 20.38
C LYS A 225 24.17 33.71 20.20
N ASP A 226 23.48 34.28 19.22
CA ASP A 226 23.58 35.71 18.93
C ASP A 226 22.81 36.55 19.95
N TYR A 227 23.15 37.84 20.00
CA TYR A 227 22.48 38.81 20.87
C TYR A 227 21.12 39.20 20.28
N PHE A 228 20.11 39.30 21.15
CA PHE A 228 18.78 39.80 20.78
C PHE A 228 18.30 40.87 21.77
N GLY A 229 17.48 41.78 21.27
CA GLY A 229 16.82 42.81 22.09
C GLY A 229 15.40 42.40 22.44
N ILE A 230 14.99 42.68 23.68
CA ILE A 230 13.59 42.54 24.12
C ILE A 230 13.00 43.94 24.20
N LEU A 231 11.96 44.20 23.41
CA LEU A 231 11.13 45.39 23.58
C LEU A 231 10.04 45.04 24.61
N VAL A 232 10.01 45.76 25.72
CA VAL A 232 8.96 45.62 26.75
C VAL A 232 8.07 46.86 26.66
N ASP A 233 6.77 46.64 26.51
CA ASP A 233 5.71 47.65 26.60
C ASP A 233 5.15 47.71 28.03
#